data_AF-A0A537HED7-F1
#
_entry.id   AF-A0A537HED7-F1
#
_cell.length_a   1.000
_cell.length_b   1.000
_cell.length_c   1.000
_cell.angle_alpha   90.00
_cell.angle_beta   90.00
_cell.angle_gamma   90.00
#
_symmetry.space_group_name_H-M   'P 1'
#
loop_
_entity.id
_entity.type
_entity.pdbx_description
1 polymer ?
#
loop_
_entity_poly.entity_id
_entity_poly.type
_entity_poly.pdbx_seq_one_letter_code
_entity_poly.pdbx_strand_id
1 'polypeptide(L)'
;EYFGVKYPYPKYAQVVVSDFIFGGMENITATTLTDTTLHDKRAHLDFTSDDLVAHELAHQWWGDLITCRDWSHAWLNEGFATYSEVLFKEHDLG
;
A
#
# COMPACT_ATOMS: atom_id res chain seq x y z
N GLU A 1 -6.16 13.89 -1.31
CA GLU A 1 -6.02 15.27 -0.80
C GLU A 1 -4.73 15.46 0.00
N TYR A 2 -4.29 14.44 0.76
CA TYR A 2 -3.08 14.46 1.59
C TYR A 2 -1.75 14.80 0.90
N PHE A 3 -1.50 14.36 -0.33
CA PHE A 3 -0.16 14.53 -0.97
C PHE A 3 -0.06 15.68 -1.96
N GLY A 4 -1.16 16.42 -2.21
CA GLY A 4 -1.19 17.51 -3.20
C GLY A 4 -1.00 17.10 -4.66
N VAL A 5 -0.75 15.81 -4.94
CA VAL A 5 -0.58 15.25 -6.28
C VAL A 5 -1.67 14.20 -6.51
N LYS A 6 -2.40 14.30 -7.63
CA LYS A 6 -3.39 13.29 -8.02
C LYS A 6 -2.69 11.95 -8.29
N TYR A 7 -3.43 10.86 -8.23
CA TYR A 7 -2.91 9.54 -8.60
C TYR A 7 -2.18 9.62 -9.96
N PRO A 8 -0.87 9.28 -10.02
CA PRO A 8 -0.02 9.66 -11.14
C PRO A 8 -0.13 8.74 -12.36
N TYR A 9 -0.82 7.60 -12.24
CA TYR A 9 -0.87 6.58 -13.29
C TYR A 9 -2.28 6.45 -13.92
N PRO A 10 -2.39 5.89 -15.14
CA PRO A 10 -3.68 5.77 -15.84
C PRO A 10 -4.67 4.78 -15.21
N LYS A 11 -4.16 3.83 -14.43
CA LYS A 11 -4.95 2.74 -13.81
C LYS A 11 -4.28 2.26 -12.53
N TYR A 12 -5.07 1.62 -11.67
CA TYR A 12 -4.61 0.87 -10.52
C TYR A 12 -5.29 -0.50 -10.52
N ALA A 13 -4.49 -1.55 -10.41
CA ALA A 13 -4.94 -2.93 -10.29
C ALA A 13 -4.29 -3.60 -9.08
N GLN A 14 -4.95 -4.62 -8.55
CA GLN A 14 -4.42 -5.47 -7.49
C GLN A 14 -4.50 -6.92 -7.95
N VAL A 15 -3.43 -7.67 -7.68
CA VAL A 15 -3.35 -9.11 -7.97
C VAL A 15 -3.05 -9.83 -6.68
N VAL A 16 -3.86 -10.83 -6.37
CA VAL A 16 -3.66 -11.67 -5.19
C VAL A 16 -2.97 -12.96 -5.59
N VAL A 17 -1.92 -13.32 -4.87
CA VAL A 17 -1.13 -14.55 -5.06
C VAL A 17 -1.12 -15.37 -3.78
N SER A 18 -1.01 -16.69 -3.91
CA SER A 18 -1.05 -17.64 -2.78
C SER A 18 0.31 -17.81 -2.11
N ASP A 19 1.41 -17.57 -2.82
CA ASP A 19 2.76 -17.78 -2.30
C ASP A 19 3.65 -16.60 -2.70
N PHE A 20 3.95 -15.76 -1.70
CA PHE A 20 4.80 -14.59 -1.84
C PHE A 20 5.57 -14.34 -0.55
N ILE A 21 6.80 -13.84 -0.68
CA ILE A 21 7.74 -13.73 0.45
C ILE A 21 7.47 -12.52 1.36
N PHE A 22 6.64 -11.57 0.91
CA PHE A 22 6.22 -10.38 1.63
C PHE A 22 4.69 -10.32 1.72
N GLY A 23 4.13 -9.35 2.47
CA GLY A 23 2.69 -9.13 2.51
C GLY A 23 2.13 -8.55 1.20
N GLY A 24 2.89 -7.64 0.58
CA GLY A 24 2.57 -7.03 -0.70
C GLY A 24 3.82 -6.56 -1.45
N MET A 25 3.61 -6.03 -2.65
CA MET A 25 4.64 -5.37 -3.46
C MET A 25 4.00 -4.30 -4.34
N GLU A 26 4.62 -3.13 -4.35
CA GLU A 26 4.08 -1.87 -4.84
C GLU A 26 4.15 -1.67 -6.36
N ASN A 27 4.28 -2.74 -7.15
CA ASN A 27 4.58 -2.59 -8.59
C ASN A 27 3.61 -1.60 -9.28
N ILE A 28 4.17 -0.56 -9.91
CA ILE A 28 3.43 0.51 -10.58
C ILE A 28 2.25 -0.02 -11.39
N THR A 29 1.05 0.50 -11.08
CA THR A 29 -0.25 0.15 -11.69
C THR A 29 -0.80 -1.25 -11.41
N ALA A 30 -0.06 -2.14 -10.74
CA ALA A 30 -0.45 -3.52 -10.48
C ALA A 30 0.22 -4.06 -9.20
N THR A 31 -0.33 -3.68 -8.04
CA THR A 31 0.13 -4.14 -6.74
C THR A 31 -0.11 -5.64 -6.56
N THR A 32 0.90 -6.34 -6.04
CA THR A 32 0.77 -7.74 -5.62
C THR A 32 0.42 -7.79 -4.14
N LEU A 33 -0.52 -8.64 -3.76
CA LEU A 33 -0.93 -8.90 -2.38
C LEU A 33 -0.99 -10.40 -2.12
N THR A 34 -0.86 -10.81 -0.86
CA THR A 34 -1.09 -12.20 -0.46
C THR A 34 -2.58 -12.52 -0.28
N ASP A 35 -2.92 -13.80 -0.32
CA ASP A 35 -4.27 -14.32 -0.08
C ASP A 35 -4.83 -14.00 1.32
N THR A 36 -3.97 -13.61 2.26
CA THR A 36 -4.34 -13.03 3.56
C THR A 36 -5.09 -11.71 3.46
N THR A 37 -5.22 -11.11 2.28
CA THR A 37 -6.06 -9.91 2.06
C THR A 37 -7.48 -10.24 1.64
N LEU A 38 -7.77 -11.50 1.29
CA LEU A 38 -9.09 -11.94 0.87
C LEU A 38 -9.96 -12.29 2.08
N HIS A 39 -10.75 -11.32 2.52
CA HIS A 39 -11.66 -11.47 3.64
C HIS A 39 -13.12 -11.59 3.21
N ASP A 40 -13.84 -12.52 3.81
CA ASP A 40 -15.30 -12.41 3.86
C ASP A 40 -15.73 -11.42 4.95
N LYS A 41 -17.03 -11.13 5.03
CA LYS A 41 -17.58 -10.18 6.01
C LYS A 41 -17.30 -10.58 7.47
N ARG A 42 -17.06 -11.85 7.76
CA ARG A 42 -16.80 -12.34 9.11
C ARG A 42 -15.33 -12.19 9.46
N ALA A 43 -14.44 -12.66 8.58
CA ALA A 43 -12.99 -12.54 8.77
C ALA A 43 -12.56 -11.07 8.91
N HIS A 44 -13.21 -10.17 8.17
CA HIS A 44 -12.92 -8.73 8.23
C HIS A 44 -13.20 -8.08 9.60
N LEU A 45 -14.01 -8.72 10.46
CA LEU A 45 -14.24 -8.23 11.83
C LEU A 45 -13.06 -8.51 12.76
N ASP A 46 -12.28 -9.56 12.47
CA ASP A 46 -11.15 -9.98 13.29
C ASP A 46 -9.83 -9.40 12.77
N PHE A 47 -9.69 -9.27 11.44
CA PHE A 47 -8.49 -8.75 10.77
C PHE A 47 -8.85 -7.88 9.57
N THR A 48 -8.23 -6.69 9.47
CA THR A 48 -8.37 -5.83 8.29
C THR A 48 -7.17 -5.95 7.36
N SER A 49 -7.44 -5.84 6.05
CA SER A 49 -6.44 -5.70 5.00
C SER A 49 -6.12 -4.24 4.67
N ASP A 50 -6.84 -3.29 5.28
CA ASP A 50 -6.82 -1.89 4.86
C ASP A 50 -5.44 -1.27 5.04
N ASP A 51 -4.72 -1.63 6.10
CA ASP A 51 -3.35 -1.17 6.37
C ASP A 51 -2.42 -1.53 5.22
N LEU A 52 -2.38 -2.81 4.86
CA LEU A 52 -1.55 -3.30 3.77
C LEU A 52 -1.97 -2.69 2.43
N VAL A 53 -3.28 -2.64 2.14
CA VAL A 53 -3.79 -2.03 0.89
C VAL A 53 -3.44 -0.54 0.82
N ALA A 54 -3.50 0.18 1.94
CA ALA A 54 -3.14 1.60 2.02
C ALA A 54 -1.62 1.79 1.87
N HIS A 55 -0.80 0.95 2.51
CA HIS A 55 0.66 0.95 2.40
C HIS A 55 1.10 0.80 0.94
N GLU A 56 0.63 -0.25 0.27
CA GLU A 56 1.01 -0.55 -1.12
C GLU A 56 0.48 0.50 -2.12
N LEU A 57 -0.70 1.07 -1.85
CA LEU A 57 -1.22 2.18 -2.66
C LEU A 57 -0.41 3.47 -2.45
N ALA A 58 0.07 3.74 -1.24
CA ALA A 58 0.85 4.93 -0.95
C ALA A 58 2.19 4.94 -1.69
N HIS A 59 2.78 3.76 -1.92
CA HIS A 59 4.00 3.63 -2.69
C HIS A 59 3.91 4.17 -4.13
N GLN A 60 2.69 4.24 -4.70
CA GLN A 60 2.46 4.85 -6.01
C GLN A 60 2.88 6.34 -6.05
N TRP A 61 2.97 7.00 -4.88
CA TRP A 61 3.66 8.28 -4.72
C TRP A 61 5.06 8.12 -4.13
N TRP A 62 5.21 7.28 -3.10
CA TRP A 62 6.43 7.16 -2.29
C TRP A 62 7.16 5.83 -2.54
N GLY A 63 8.07 5.82 -3.49
CA GLY A 63 8.78 4.61 -3.94
C GLY A 63 8.72 4.47 -5.45
N ASP A 64 7.59 4.87 -6.04
CA ASP A 64 7.37 4.82 -7.47
C ASP A 64 7.50 6.18 -8.17
N LEU A 65 6.63 7.15 -7.87
CA LEU A 65 6.66 8.48 -8.51
C LEU A 65 7.93 9.25 -8.13
N ILE A 66 8.28 9.21 -6.84
CA ILE A 66 9.59 9.60 -6.35
C ILE A 66 10.17 8.44 -5.57
N THR A 67 11.47 8.22 -5.65
CA THR A 67 12.10 7.06 -5.03
C THR A 67 13.42 7.42 -4.35
N CYS A 68 13.83 6.59 -3.40
CA CYS A 68 15.10 6.72 -2.73
C CYS A 68 16.28 6.58 -3.71
N ARG A 69 17.41 7.24 -3.41
CA ARG A 69 18.59 7.23 -4.31
C ARG A 69 19.23 5.84 -4.40
N ASP A 70 19.24 5.11 -3.30
CA ASP A 70 19.87 3.81 -3.15
C ASP A 70 19.24 3.07 -1.96
N TRP A 71 19.42 1.75 -1.89
CA TRP A 71 18.76 0.88 -0.91
C TRP A 71 19.05 1.21 0.56
N SER A 72 20.15 1.90 0.87
CA SER A 72 20.40 2.35 2.26
C SER A 72 19.39 3.40 2.72
N HIS A 73 18.70 4.02 1.76
CA HIS A 73 17.63 4.98 1.97
C HIS A 73 16.24 4.39 1.71
N ALA A 74 16.09 3.06 1.61
CA ALA A 74 14.78 2.41 1.39
C ALA A 74 13.74 2.78 2.46
N TRP A 75 14.21 3.12 3.67
CA TRP A 75 13.36 3.65 4.73
C TRP A 75 12.56 4.90 4.34
N LEU A 76 13.00 5.69 3.35
CA LEU A 76 12.21 6.79 2.83
C LEU A 76 10.95 6.27 2.15
N ASN A 77 11.08 5.26 1.27
CA ASN A 77 9.95 4.68 0.57
C ASN A 77 8.98 4.03 1.58
N GLU A 78 9.49 3.08 2.37
CA GLU A 78 8.69 2.33 3.35
C GLU A 78 8.12 3.23 4.45
N GLY A 79 8.90 4.18 4.96
CA GLY A 79 8.47 5.05 6.06
C GLY A 79 7.33 5.98 5.67
N PHE A 80 7.34 6.52 4.45
CA PHE A 80 6.21 7.32 3.95
C PHE A 80 5.00 6.46 3.62
N ALA A 81 5.19 5.22 3.14
CA ALA A 81 4.08 4.28 2.95
C ALA A 81 3.43 3.91 4.30
N THR A 82 4.21 3.55 5.32
CA THR A 82 3.70 3.25 6.66
C THR A 82 3.04 4.46 7.33
N TYR A 83 3.59 5.67 7.15
CA TYR A 83 2.92 6.88 7.62
C TYR A 83 1.55 7.09 6.95
N SER A 84 1.41 6.69 5.69
CA SER A 84 0.16 6.80 4.94
C SER A 84 -0.90 5.82 5.44
N GLU A 85 -0.51 4.66 5.98
CA GLU A 85 -1.45 3.77 6.71
C GLU A 85 -2.13 4.52 7.86
N VAL A 86 -1.34 5.26 8.65
CA VAL A 86 -1.85 6.01 9.80
C VAL A 86 -2.77 7.15 9.34
N LEU A 87 -2.40 7.86 8.27
CA LEU A 87 -3.27 8.88 7.68
C LEU A 87 -4.60 8.31 7.20
N PHE A 88 -4.57 7.12 6.60
CA PHE A 88 -5.79 6.43 6.19
C PHE A 88 -6.67 6.06 7.39
N LYS A 89 -6.08 5.49 8.45
CA LYS A 89 -6.80 5.17 9.68
C LYS A 89 -7.42 6.40 10.34
N GLU A 90 -6.67 7.49 10.44
CA GLU A 90 -7.17 8.76 11.00
C GLU A 90 -8.36 9.29 10.18
N HIS A 91 -8.28 9.19 8.85
CA HIS A 91 -9.39 9.57 7.98
C HIS A 91 -10.63 8.68 8.15
N ASP A 92 -10.44 7.37 8.26
CA ASP A 92 -11.54 6.39 8.29
C ASP A 92 -12.20 6.30 9.68
N LEU A 93 -11.41 6.39 10.76
CA LEU A 93 -11.86 6.14 12.13
C LEU A 93 -12.07 7.42 12.97
N GLY A 94 -11.47 8.54 12.56
CA GLY A 94 -11.45 9.80 13.33
C GLY A 94 -10.48 9.80 14.50
#